data_AF-A0A0C1QVC9-F1
#
_entry.id   AF-A0A0C1QVC9-F1
#
_cell.length_a   1.000
_cell.length_b   1.000
_cell.length_c   1.000
_cell.angle_alpha   90.00
_cell.angle_beta   90.00
_cell.angle_gamma   90.00
#
_symmetry.space_group_name_H-M   'P 1'
#
loop_
_entity.id
_entity.type
_entity.pdbx_description
1 polymer ?
#
loop_
_entity_poly.entity_id
_entity_poly.type
_entity_poly.pdbx_seq_one_letter_code
_entity_poly.pdbx_strand_id
1 'polypeptide(L)'
;MSRQTPNFHILLSLLIVTAMGFFFKYYVGPGDGWLNNYGSAVFYEIFWCLFAFIFFKGQAAIWQIPLWVFLITCMLEFLQLWHPPLLEQFRATLIGQWLLGTTFTWWDFPHYLLGCVLGWLWLQKLPYKGSKVKGNV
;
A
#
# COMPACT_ATOMS: atom_id res chain seq x y z
N MET A 1 -6.47 -11.26 31.71
CA MET A 1 -6.43 -10.13 30.77
C MET A 1 -5.72 -10.59 29.48
N SER A 2 -6.40 -11.26 28.55
CA SER A 2 -5.84 -11.61 27.23
C SER A 2 -6.39 -10.63 26.20
N ARG A 3 -5.78 -9.43 26.15
CA ARG A 3 -6.04 -8.50 25.06
C ARG A 3 -5.14 -8.87 23.87
N GLN A 4 -5.76 -8.85 22.69
CA GLN A 4 -5.16 -8.74 21.35
C GLN A 4 -4.68 -10.03 20.68
N THR A 5 -5.32 -10.40 19.57
CA THR A 5 -4.62 -10.57 18.28
C THR A 5 -5.60 -10.52 17.08
N PRO A 6 -5.91 -9.31 16.55
CA PRO A 6 -6.31 -9.16 15.16
C PRO A 6 -5.11 -9.29 14.19
N ASN A 7 -3.90 -9.56 14.70
CA ASN A 7 -2.65 -9.56 13.93
C ASN A 7 -2.54 -10.73 12.94
N PHE A 8 -3.06 -11.93 13.26
CA PHE A 8 -2.88 -13.10 12.38
C PHE A 8 -3.55 -12.92 11.01
N HIS A 9 -4.77 -12.38 10.97
CA HIS A 9 -5.50 -12.11 9.72
C HIS A 9 -4.82 -11.00 8.90
N ILE A 10 -4.24 -9.99 9.56
CA ILE A 10 -3.48 -8.92 8.90
C ILE A 10 -2.17 -9.47 8.35
N LEU A 11 -1.44 -10.28 9.13
CA LEU A 11 -0.20 -10.93 8.70
C LEU A 11 -0.45 -11.87 7.51
N LEU A 12 -1.53 -12.64 7.54
CA LEU A 12 -1.94 -13.48 6.42
C LEU A 12 -2.29 -12.62 5.19
N SER A 13 -3.01 -11.52 5.38
CA SER A 13 -3.34 -10.58 4.30
C SER A 13 -2.07 -9.96 3.71
N LEU A 14 -1.10 -9.56 4.55
CA LEU A 14 0.19 -9.06 4.10
C LEU A 14 0.95 -10.11 3.30
N LEU A 15 1.00 -11.36 3.77
CA LEU A 15 1.67 -12.44 3.05
C LEU A 15 1.03 -12.68 1.67
N ILE A 16 -0.32 -12.67 1.60
CA ILE A 16 -1.06 -12.80 0.34
C ILE A 16 -0.75 -11.62 -0.58
N VAL A 17 -0.85 -10.38 -0.09
CA VAL A 17 -0.61 -9.17 -0.88
C VAL A 17 0.83 -9.10 -1.39
N THR A 18 1.81 -9.48 -0.56
CA THR A 18 3.22 -9.56 -0.97
C THR A 18 3.41 -10.64 -2.04
N ALA A 19 2.87 -11.85 -1.84
CA ALA A 19 2.96 -12.92 -2.82
C ALA A 19 2.28 -12.53 -4.16
N MET A 20 1.11 -11.89 -4.10
CA MET A 20 0.42 -11.37 -5.28
C MET A 20 1.24 -10.26 -5.95
N GLY A 21 1.77 -9.31 -5.20
CA GLY A 21 2.60 -8.23 -5.76
C GLY A 21 3.83 -8.77 -6.52
N PHE A 22 4.52 -9.77 -5.97
CA PHE A 22 5.62 -10.44 -6.68
C PHE A 22 5.13 -11.26 -7.87
N PHE A 23 4.01 -11.98 -7.73
CA PHE A 23 3.43 -12.74 -8.85
C PHE A 23 3.08 -11.83 -10.02
N PHE A 24 2.42 -10.70 -9.76
CA PHE A 24 2.06 -9.73 -10.78
C PHE A 24 3.28 -9.04 -11.39
N LYS A 25 4.39 -8.90 -10.65
CA LYS A 25 5.65 -8.32 -11.13
C LYS A 25 6.47 -9.26 -12.05
N TYR A 26 6.20 -10.56 -12.01
CA TYR A 26 6.86 -11.57 -12.86
C TYR A 26 5.88 -12.30 -13.79
N TYR A 27 4.68 -11.74 -13.97
CA TYR A 27 3.64 -12.38 -14.77
C TYR A 27 3.88 -12.14 -16.26
N VAL A 28 4.05 -13.22 -17.03
CA VAL A 28 4.40 -13.17 -18.47
C VAL A 28 3.20 -13.50 -19.38
N GLY A 29 1.96 -13.27 -18.92
CA GLY A 29 0.74 -13.58 -19.67
C GLY A 29 0.10 -12.37 -20.37
N PRO A 30 -1.10 -12.52 -20.97
CA PRO A 30 -1.77 -11.40 -21.65
C PRO A 30 -2.06 -10.24 -20.67
N GLY A 31 -1.65 -9.03 -21.05
CA GLY A 31 -1.75 -7.84 -20.19
C GLY A 31 -0.58 -7.65 -19.22
N ASP A 32 0.50 -8.43 -19.38
CA ASP A 32 1.78 -8.32 -18.68
C ASP A 32 2.29 -6.87 -18.56
N GLY A 33 2.23 -6.07 -19.62
CA GLY A 33 2.70 -4.67 -19.58
C GLY A 33 1.95 -3.83 -18.55
N TRP A 34 0.64 -4.02 -18.40
CA TRP A 34 -0.15 -3.28 -17.40
C TRP A 34 -0.05 -3.92 -16.02
N LEU A 35 -0.08 -5.26 -15.96
CA LEU A 35 -0.06 -6.01 -14.70
C LEU A 35 1.30 -5.93 -13.98
N ASN A 36 2.41 -6.05 -14.70
CA ASN A 36 3.74 -5.96 -14.10
C ASN A 36 4.05 -4.55 -13.61
N ASN A 37 3.68 -3.52 -14.38
CA ASN A 37 3.98 -2.14 -14.02
C ASN A 37 2.98 -1.57 -13.00
N TYR A 38 1.68 -1.66 -13.30
CA TYR A 38 0.68 -0.99 -12.48
C TYR A 38 0.02 -1.90 -11.45
N GLY A 39 -0.14 -3.18 -11.77
CA GLY A 39 -0.67 -4.16 -10.81
C GLY A 39 0.21 -4.24 -9.56
N SER A 40 1.53 -4.28 -9.74
CA SER A 40 2.48 -4.27 -8.62
C SER A 40 2.40 -2.99 -7.77
N ALA A 41 2.20 -1.82 -8.38
CA ALA A 41 1.97 -0.55 -7.69
C ALA A 41 0.68 -0.57 -6.83
N VAL A 42 -0.41 -1.12 -7.36
CA VAL A 42 -1.67 -1.29 -6.61
C VAL A 42 -1.47 -2.15 -5.36
N PHE A 43 -0.78 -3.29 -5.48
CA PHE A 43 -0.50 -4.16 -4.33
C PHE A 43 0.46 -3.52 -3.33
N TYR A 44 1.38 -2.68 -3.79
CA TYR A 44 2.30 -1.92 -2.94
C TYR A 44 1.53 -0.96 -2.01
N GLU A 45 0.54 -0.22 -2.52
CA GLU A 45 -0.32 0.64 -1.69
C GLU A 45 -1.12 -0.16 -0.66
N ILE A 46 -1.71 -1.29 -1.08
CA ILE A 46 -2.49 -2.18 -0.20
C ILE A 46 -1.59 -2.71 0.92
N PHE A 47 -0.34 -3.08 0.60
CA PHE A 47 0.65 -3.53 1.58
C PHE A 47 0.89 -2.45 2.64
N TRP A 48 1.17 -1.20 2.24
CA TRP A 48 1.40 -0.11 3.19
C TRP A 48 0.17 0.22 4.03
N CYS A 49 -1.02 0.13 3.44
CA CYS A 49 -2.27 0.29 4.17
C CYS A 49 -2.41 -0.76 5.29
N LEU A 50 -2.19 -2.04 4.97
CA LEU A 50 -2.25 -3.13 5.93
C LEU A 50 -1.14 -3.04 6.97
N PHE A 51 0.07 -2.67 6.55
CA PHE A 51 1.24 -2.53 7.42
C PHE A 51 1.05 -1.41 8.44
N ALA A 52 0.63 -0.22 8.01
CA ALA A 52 0.36 0.89 8.91
C ALA A 52 -0.76 0.58 9.90
N PHE A 53 -1.76 -0.22 9.49
CA PHE A 53 -2.87 -0.63 10.37
C PHE A 53 -2.42 -1.55 11.52
N ILE A 54 -1.27 -2.23 11.41
CA ILE A 54 -0.68 -2.98 12.52
C ILE A 54 -0.34 -2.05 13.69
N PHE A 55 0.19 -0.86 13.38
CA PHE A 55 0.61 0.13 14.37
C PHE A 55 -0.54 1.03 14.82
N PHE A 56 -1.38 1.47 13.88
CA PHE A 56 -2.49 2.39 14.13
C PHE A 56 -3.83 1.63 14.11
N LYS A 57 -4.16 1.00 15.24
CA LYS A 57 -5.42 0.26 15.41
C LYS A 57 -6.55 1.23 15.79
N GLY A 58 -7.50 1.46 14.88
CA GLY A 58 -8.61 2.39 15.13
C GLY A 58 -9.63 2.46 13.99
N GLN A 59 -10.88 2.85 14.30
CA GLN A 59 -11.91 3.09 13.28
C GLN A 59 -11.54 4.27 12.37
N ALA A 60 -10.94 5.31 12.95
CA ALA A 60 -10.40 6.45 12.19
C ALA A 60 -9.23 6.02 11.29
N ALA A 61 -8.44 5.05 11.72
CA ALA A 61 -7.28 4.57 10.97
C ALA A 61 -7.68 3.91 9.64
N ILE A 62 -8.85 3.27 9.56
CA ILE A 62 -9.39 2.70 8.31
C ILE A 62 -9.45 3.76 7.21
N TRP A 63 -9.81 5.00 7.55
CA TRP A 63 -9.91 6.11 6.60
C TRP A 63 -8.62 6.93 6.49
N GLN A 64 -7.93 7.14 7.61
CA GLN A 64 -6.73 7.96 7.65
C GLN A 64 -5.55 7.27 6.97
N ILE A 65 -5.38 5.96 7.14
CA ILE A 65 -4.23 5.25 6.60
C ILE A 65 -4.19 5.32 5.06
N PRO A 66 -5.22 4.93 4.31
CA PRO A 66 -5.19 5.03 2.85
C PRO A 66 -4.93 6.45 2.35
N LEU A 67 -5.49 7.45 3.04
CA LEU A 67 -5.23 8.85 2.70
C LEU A 67 -3.76 9.23 2.90
N TRP A 68 -3.17 8.86 4.03
CA TRP A 68 -1.75 9.13 4.31
C TRP A 68 -0.82 8.35 3.37
N VAL A 69 -1.13 7.09 3.10
CA VAL A 69 -0.36 6.25 2.18
C VAL A 69 -0.38 6.88 0.78
N PHE A 70 -1.55 7.25 0.26
CA PHE A 70 -1.68 7.95 -1.03
C PHE A 70 -0.89 9.26 -1.08
N LEU A 71 -0.99 10.09 -0.03
CA LEU A 71 -0.24 11.36 0.03
C LEU A 71 1.27 11.13 0.05
N ILE A 72 1.74 10.15 0.82
CA ILE A 72 3.16 9.79 0.89
C ILE A 72 3.63 9.26 -0.46
N THR A 73 2.88 8.36 -1.11
CA THR A 73 3.29 7.81 -2.40
C THR A 73 3.27 8.85 -3.51
N CYS A 74 2.34 9.80 -3.49
CA CYS A 74 2.39 10.99 -4.34
C CYS A 74 3.65 11.83 -4.08
N MET A 75 4.02 12.06 -2.82
CA MET A 75 5.25 12.81 -2.48
C MET A 75 6.50 12.06 -2.93
N LEU A 76 6.56 10.74 -2.77
CA LEU A 76 7.66 9.90 -3.23
C LEU A 76 7.78 9.95 -4.75
N GLU A 77 6.66 9.95 -5.46
CA GLU A 77 6.61 10.09 -6.92
C GLU A 77 7.19 11.46 -7.34
N PHE A 78 6.76 12.56 -6.72
CA PHE A 78 7.36 13.88 -6.98
C PHE A 78 8.84 13.95 -6.59
N LEU A 79 9.26 13.22 -5.54
CA LEU A 79 10.66 13.14 -5.13
C LEU A 79 11.53 12.52 -6.24
N GLN A 80 10.97 11.73 -7.16
CA GLN A 80 11.68 11.20 -8.32
C GLN A 80 12.11 12.27 -9.32
N LEU A 81 11.46 13.44 -9.34
CA LEU A 81 11.92 14.59 -10.13
C LEU A 81 13.13 15.30 -9.51
N TRP A 82 13.45 14.98 -8.25
CA TRP A 82 14.60 15.54 -7.54
C TRP A 82 15.77 14.53 -7.56
N HIS A 83 16.91 14.97 -8.09
CA HIS A 83 18.15 14.17 -8.24
C HIS A 83 19.33 14.68 -7.38
N PRO A 84 19.24 14.75 -6.04
CA PRO A 84 20.40 15.02 -5.21
C PRO A 84 21.32 13.78 -5.13
N PRO A 85 22.65 13.96 -5.00
CA PRO A 85 23.62 12.85 -4.98
C PRO A 85 23.33 11.77 -3.92
N LEU A 86 22.84 12.16 -2.74
CA LEU A 86 22.47 11.23 -1.67
C LEU A 86 21.26 10.35 -2.03
N LEU A 87 20.28 10.92 -2.74
CA LEU A 87 19.05 10.25 -3.12
C LEU A 87 19.29 9.28 -4.28
N GLU A 88 20.13 9.68 -5.23
CA GLU A 88 20.60 8.81 -6.30
C GLU A 88 21.40 7.61 -5.76
N GLN A 89 22.28 7.83 -4.77
CA GLN A 89 22.98 6.73 -4.09
C GLN A 89 22.01 5.76 -3.41
N PHE A 90 20.93 6.28 -2.80
CA PHE A 90 19.92 5.42 -2.20
C PHE A 90 19.11 4.66 -3.26
N ARG A 91 18.70 5.31 -4.36
CA ARG A 91 18.04 4.67 -5.52
C ARG A 91 18.96 3.69 -6.27
N ALA A 92 20.27 3.79 -6.12
CA ALA A 92 21.19 2.79 -6.66
C ALA A 92 21.11 1.46 -5.88
N THR A 93 20.53 1.44 -4.68
CA THR A 93 20.30 0.22 -3.90
C THR A 93 18.96 -0.42 -4.25
N LEU A 94 18.88 -1.75 -4.18
CA LEU A 94 17.62 -2.49 -4.44
C LEU A 94 16.46 -2.02 -3.55
N ILE A 95 16.76 -1.75 -2.27
CA ILE A 95 15.76 -1.28 -1.30
C ILE A 95 15.26 0.12 -1.69
N GLY A 96 16.16 1.01 -2.10
CA GLY A 96 15.78 2.34 -2.53
C GLY A 96 14.95 2.35 -3.80
N GLN A 97 15.22 1.47 -4.77
CA GLN A 97 14.39 1.32 -5.96
C GLN A 97 12.97 0.86 -5.62
N TRP A 98 12.84 -0.07 -4.67
CA TRP A 98 11.52 -0.57 -4.25
C TRP A 98 10.73 0.42 -3.40
N LEU A 99 11.41 1.29 -2.65
CA LEU A 99 10.76 2.27 -1.77
C LEU A 99 10.48 3.61 -2.45
N LEU A 100 11.47 4.17 -3.14
CA LEU A 100 11.38 5.51 -3.74
C LEU A 100 10.94 5.48 -5.20
N GLY A 101 11.05 4.34 -5.87
CA GLY A 101 10.95 4.26 -7.32
C GLY A 101 12.13 4.92 -8.04
N THR A 102 12.17 4.71 -9.35
CA THR A 102 13.29 5.15 -10.21
C THR A 102 12.93 6.26 -11.18
N THR A 103 11.67 6.34 -11.59
CA THR A 103 11.25 7.15 -12.74
C THR A 103 9.83 7.66 -12.58
N PHE A 104 9.68 8.98 -12.67
CA PHE A 104 8.39 9.64 -12.50
C PHE A 104 7.40 9.30 -13.61
N THR A 105 6.19 8.89 -13.24
CA THR A 105 5.11 8.49 -14.15
C THR A 105 3.75 9.02 -13.69
N TRP A 106 3.15 9.91 -14.49
CA TRP A 106 1.79 10.43 -14.23
C TRP A 106 0.71 9.34 -14.14
N TRP A 107 0.89 8.23 -14.83
CA TRP A 107 -0.03 7.10 -14.78
C TRP A 107 -0.05 6.39 -13.43
N ASP A 108 0.95 6.59 -12.57
CA ASP A 108 0.96 5.91 -11.28
C ASP A 108 -0.05 6.49 -10.30
N PHE A 109 -0.40 7.79 -10.39
CA PHE A 109 -1.40 8.42 -9.52
C PHE A 109 -2.77 7.72 -9.52
N PRO A 110 -3.40 7.43 -10.68
CA PRO A 110 -4.61 6.60 -10.73
C PRO A 110 -4.47 5.23 -10.06
N HIS A 111 -3.32 4.58 -10.19
CA HIS A 111 -3.07 3.26 -9.63
C HIS A 111 -2.81 3.33 -8.12
N TYR A 112 -2.15 4.38 -7.64
CA TYR A 112 -2.01 4.68 -6.23
C TYR A 112 -3.38 4.89 -5.58
N LEU A 113 -4.24 5.67 -6.23
CA LEU A 113 -5.61 5.88 -5.80
C LEU A 113 -6.39 4.55 -5.76
N LEU A 114 -6.28 3.73 -6.82
CA LEU A 114 -6.93 2.43 -6.89
C LEU A 114 -6.45 1.49 -5.77
N GLY A 115 -5.13 1.42 -5.54
CA GLY A 115 -4.54 0.63 -4.46
C GLY A 115 -4.98 1.07 -3.08
N CYS A 116 -5.05 2.38 -2.83
CA CYS A 116 -5.57 2.93 -1.58
C CYS A 116 -7.06 2.64 -1.38
N VAL A 117 -7.89 2.75 -2.42
CA VAL A 117 -9.32 2.39 -2.36
C VAL A 117 -9.50 0.90 -2.07
N LEU A 118 -8.73 0.03 -2.73
CA LEU A 118 -8.76 -1.41 -2.48
C LEU A 118 -8.25 -1.75 -1.07
N GLY A 119 -7.19 -1.07 -0.60
CA GLY A 119 -6.66 -1.21 0.75
C GLY A 119 -7.68 -0.80 1.81
N TRP A 120 -8.38 0.32 1.59
CA TRP A 120 -9.49 0.76 2.42
C TRP A 120 -10.63 -0.27 2.49
N LEU A 121 -11.09 -0.79 1.34
CA LEU A 121 -12.11 -1.84 1.28
C LEU A 121 -11.66 -3.11 2.00
N TRP A 122 -10.38 -3.47 1.89
CA TRP A 122 -9.81 -4.61 2.60
C TRP A 122 -9.82 -4.38 4.12
N LEU A 123 -9.38 -3.20 4.56
CA LEU A 123 -9.38 -2.80 5.98
C LEU A 123 -10.78 -2.82 6.59
N GLN A 124 -11.82 -2.45 5.82
CA GLN A 124 -13.21 -2.55 6.29
C GLN A 124 -13.70 -3.98 6.50
N LYS A 125 -13.26 -4.91 5.63
CA LYS A 125 -13.66 -6.32 5.71
C LYS A 125 -12.94 -7.07 6.82
N LEU A 126 -11.82 -6.55 7.31
CA LEU A 126 -11.12 -7.14 8.45
C LEU A 126 -11.99 -6.99 9.71
N PRO A 127 -12.15 -8.06 10.51
CA PRO A 127 -12.94 -8.03 11.73
C PRO A 127 -12.25 -7.18 12.81
N TYR A 128 -12.37 -5.85 12.70
CA TYR A 128 -11.93 -4.92 13.72
C TYR A 128 -13.04 -4.75 14.76
N LYS A 129 -12.76 -5.15 16.00
CA LYS A 129 -13.69 -5.03 17.13
C LYS A 129 -13.71 -3.57 17.62
N GLY A 130 -14.27 -2.68 16.80
CA GLY A 130 -14.41 -1.24 17.04
C GLY A 130 -15.81 -0.69 16.74
N SER A 131 -16.80 -1.58 16.62
CA SER A 131 -18.20 -1.17 16.48
C SER A 131 -18.70 -0.53 17.78
N LYS A 132 -18.63 0.79 17.86
CA LYS A 132 -19.78 1.55 18.33
C LYS A 132 -20.51 2.04 17.08
N VAL A 133 -21.48 1.24 16.61
CA VAL A 133 -22.53 1.74 15.74
C VAL A 133 -23.23 2.87 16.52
N LYS A 134 -22.86 4.11 16.20
CA LYS A 134 -23.77 5.25 16.39
C LYS A 134 -24.69 5.25 15.20
N GLY A 135 -25.86 4.66 15.39
CA GLY A 135 -27.00 4.74 14.47
C GLY A 135 -28.27 4.95 15.29
N ASN A 136 -28.41 6.13 15.88
CA ASN A 136 -29.71 6.73 16.15
C ASN A 136 -29.93 7.75 15.04
N VAL A 137 -30.87 7.50 14.14
CA VAL A 137 -32.00 8.40 13.85
C VAL A 137 -33.16 7.51 13.43
#